data_AF-A0A7S0M9Z0-F1
#
_entry.id   AF-A0A7S0M9Z0-F1
#
_cell.length_a   1.000
_cell.length_b   1.000
_cell.length_c   1.000
_cell.angle_alpha   90.00
_cell.angle_beta   90.00
_cell.angle_gamma   90.00
#
_symmetry.space_group_name_H-M   'P 1'
#
loop_
_entity.id
_entity.type
_entity.pdbx_description
1 polymer ?
#
loop_
_entity_poly.entity_id
_entity_poly.type
_entity_poly.pdbx_seq_one_letter_code
_entity_poly.pdbx_strand_id
1 'polypeptide(L)'
;GGGGGAGPPPRVNAHAGKLQLPANLAAYAKLDDLLDALEPSLVAIAGGVSSIAGKDAVTALNHIKRLSYQAKHAVQQRRQESAVRRLADLAVARMATLSSKSVALLLNGVADRDGFTPVFHAASAHLQRLADGPSPGP
;
A
#
# COMPACT_ATOMS: atom_id res chain seq x y z
N GLY A 1 -6.76 -32.73 -27.26
CA GLY A 1 -5.97 -32.18 -26.15
C GLY A 1 -6.44 -30.76 -25.91
N GLY A 2 -6.98 -30.48 -24.73
CA GLY A 2 -7.57 -29.18 -24.39
C GLY A 2 -6.49 -28.14 -24.09
N GLY A 3 -6.48 -27.04 -24.85
CA GLY A 3 -5.68 -25.86 -24.57
C GLY A 3 -6.44 -24.96 -23.58
N GLY A 4 -6.01 -24.97 -22.32
CA GLY A 4 -6.47 -24.01 -21.31
C GLY A 4 -5.89 -22.63 -21.62
N GLY A 5 -6.67 -21.81 -22.33
CA GLY A 5 -6.33 -20.41 -22.60
C GLY A 5 -6.35 -19.62 -21.30
N ALA A 6 -5.17 -19.13 -20.89
CA ALA A 6 -5.04 -18.12 -19.86
C ALA A 6 -5.91 -16.91 -20.24
N GLY A 7 -6.83 -16.53 -19.35
CA GLY A 7 -7.66 -15.36 -19.55
C GLY A 7 -6.82 -14.10 -19.77
N PRO A 8 -7.36 -13.09 -20.48
CA PRO A 8 -6.62 -11.87 -20.78
C PRO A 8 -6.19 -11.18 -19.48
N PRO A 9 -4.99 -10.57 -19.44
CA PRO A 9 -4.59 -9.76 -18.29
C PRO A 9 -5.60 -8.63 -18.07
N PRO A 10 -5.82 -8.20 -16.82
CA PRO A 10 -6.73 -7.10 -16.52
C PRO A 10 -6.29 -5.86 -17.30
N ARG A 11 -7.24 -5.26 -18.03
CA ARG A 11 -7.03 -4.05 -18.82
C ARG A 11 -6.53 -2.93 -17.91
N VAL A 12 -5.30 -2.49 -18.13
CA VAL A 12 -4.77 -1.25 -17.57
C VAL A 12 -5.53 -0.09 -18.19
N ASN A 13 -6.49 0.47 -17.44
CA ASN A 13 -7.16 1.71 -17.82
C ASN A 13 -6.15 2.85 -17.76
N ALA A 14 -5.62 3.24 -18.91
CA ALA A 14 -4.86 4.46 -19.10
C ALA A 14 -5.79 5.68 -19.00
N HIS A 15 -6.16 6.07 -17.78
CA HIS A 15 -6.76 7.38 -17.55
C HIS A 15 -5.65 8.41 -17.32
N ALA A 16 -5.32 9.14 -18.39
CA ALA A 16 -4.59 10.39 -18.30
C ALA A 16 -5.37 11.36 -17.37
N GLY A 17 -4.76 11.74 -16.24
CA GLY A 17 -5.21 12.89 -15.44
C GLY A 17 -5.29 12.69 -13.92
N LYS A 18 -5.31 11.44 -13.39
CA LYS A 18 -5.25 11.21 -11.94
C LYS A 18 -4.37 10.00 -11.65
N LEU A 19 -3.20 10.25 -11.06
CA LEU A 19 -2.27 9.22 -10.59
C LEU A 19 -2.91 8.51 -9.39
N GLN A 20 -3.67 7.46 -9.68
CA GLN A 20 -4.39 6.61 -8.73
C GLN A 20 -3.77 5.23 -8.69
N LEU A 21 -3.96 4.51 -7.59
CA LEU A 21 -3.64 3.09 -7.52
C LEU A 21 -4.53 2.30 -8.50
N PRO A 22 -4.08 1.12 -8.98
CA PRO A 22 -4.91 0.23 -9.75
C PRO A 22 -6.22 -0.09 -9.02
N ALA A 23 -7.36 0.07 -9.71
CA ALA A 23 -8.69 -0.02 -9.09
C ALA A 23 -9.01 -1.38 -8.46
N ASN A 24 -8.36 -2.47 -8.91
CA ASN A 24 -8.57 -3.81 -8.39
C ASN A 24 -7.25 -4.49 -8.03
N LEU A 25 -6.69 -4.10 -6.88
CA LEU A 25 -5.47 -4.72 -6.34
C LEU A 25 -5.64 -6.24 -6.14
N ALA A 26 -6.85 -6.70 -5.81
CA ALA A 26 -7.11 -8.12 -5.59
C ALA A 26 -6.99 -8.99 -6.86
N ALA A 27 -7.04 -8.39 -8.06
CA ALA A 27 -6.83 -9.10 -9.32
C ALA A 27 -5.36 -9.53 -9.54
N TYR A 28 -4.42 -8.89 -8.84
CA TYR A 28 -3.00 -9.21 -8.98
C TYR A 28 -2.63 -10.36 -8.04
N ALA A 29 -2.46 -11.56 -8.60
CA ALA A 29 -2.05 -12.76 -7.86
C ALA A 29 -0.52 -12.97 -7.81
N LYS A 30 0.22 -12.23 -8.65
CA LYS A 30 1.68 -12.26 -8.71
C LYS A 30 2.26 -10.94 -8.21
N LEU A 31 3.33 -11.03 -7.44
CA LEU A 31 4.00 -9.87 -6.87
C LEU A 31 4.56 -8.95 -7.96
N ASP A 32 5.19 -9.49 -8.99
CA ASP A 32 5.77 -8.67 -10.07
C ASP A 32 4.69 -7.90 -10.84
N ASP A 33 3.59 -8.56 -11.23
CA ASP A 33 2.46 -7.89 -11.90
C ASP A 33 1.88 -6.75 -11.04
N LEU A 34 1.80 -6.94 -9.72
CA LEU A 34 1.37 -5.91 -8.79
C LEU A 34 2.38 -4.75 -8.73
N LEU A 35 3.68 -5.05 -8.61
CA LEU A 35 4.72 -4.03 -8.51
C LEU A 35 4.82 -3.19 -9.80
N ASP A 36 4.68 -3.83 -10.96
CA ASP A 36 4.64 -3.17 -12.27
C ASP A 36 3.41 -2.25 -12.38
N ALA A 37 2.24 -2.71 -11.92
CA ALA A 37 1.03 -1.89 -11.94
C ALA A 37 1.09 -0.71 -10.95
N LEU A 38 1.82 -0.85 -9.84
CA LEU A 38 2.01 0.22 -8.85
C LEU A 38 3.10 1.22 -9.26
N GLU A 39 4.06 0.82 -10.10
CA GLU A 39 5.23 1.63 -10.44
C GLU A 39 4.91 3.07 -10.89
N PRO A 40 3.94 3.33 -11.79
CA PRO A 40 3.60 4.71 -12.17
C PRO A 40 3.19 5.58 -10.98
N SER A 41 2.42 5.01 -10.05
CA SER A 41 2.00 5.69 -8.81
C SER A 41 3.18 5.91 -7.85
N LEU A 42 4.07 4.93 -7.73
CA LEU A 42 5.26 5.03 -6.86
C LEU A 42 6.26 6.07 -7.36
N VAL A 43 6.44 6.18 -8.67
CA VAL A 43 7.26 7.23 -9.31
C VAL A 43 6.67 8.61 -9.02
N ALA A 44 5.37 8.76 -9.21
CA ALA A 44 4.65 10.00 -8.93
C ALA A 44 4.74 10.44 -7.46
N ILE A 45 4.61 9.51 -6.51
CA ILE A 45 4.79 9.78 -5.07
C ILE A 45 6.18 10.36 -4.79
N ALA A 46 7.25 9.81 -5.38
CA ALA A 46 8.60 10.35 -5.17
C ALA A 46 8.84 11.70 -5.84
N GLY A 47 8.09 12.01 -6.90
CA GLY A 47 8.06 13.36 -7.49
C GLY A 47 7.24 14.36 -6.69
N GLY A 48 6.67 13.98 -5.54
CA GLY A 48 5.80 14.83 -4.72
C GLY A 48 4.39 15.03 -5.28
N VAL A 49 4.02 14.31 -6.34
CA VAL A 49 2.73 14.45 -7.02
C VAL A 49 1.88 13.23 -6.71
N SER A 50 1.00 13.31 -5.71
CA SER A 50 0.10 12.20 -5.40
C SER A 50 -1.24 12.64 -4.83
N SER A 51 -2.30 12.20 -5.51
CA SER A 51 -3.69 12.27 -5.03
C SER A 51 -4.14 10.97 -4.34
N ILE A 52 -3.23 10.06 -4.03
CA ILE A 52 -3.56 8.76 -3.45
C ILE A 52 -3.98 8.96 -1.99
N ALA A 53 -5.15 8.41 -1.63
CA ALA A 53 -5.63 8.45 -0.26
C ALA A 53 -4.79 7.51 0.63
N GLY A 54 -4.61 7.88 1.90
CA GLY A 54 -3.85 7.06 2.85
C GLY A 54 -4.40 5.64 2.97
N LYS A 55 -5.74 5.48 2.96
CA LYS A 55 -6.41 4.17 3.00
C LYS A 55 -6.03 3.28 1.80
N ASP A 56 -5.90 3.86 0.61
CA ASP A 56 -5.54 3.11 -0.60
C ASP A 56 -4.09 2.65 -0.52
N ALA A 57 -3.20 3.52 -0.03
CA ALA A 57 -1.80 3.17 0.23
C ALA A 57 -1.67 2.01 1.24
N VAL A 58 -2.45 2.03 2.34
CA VAL A 58 -2.51 0.94 3.32
C VAL A 58 -3.03 -0.36 2.69
N THR A 59 -4.01 -0.26 1.79
CA THR A 59 -4.56 -1.43 1.10
C THR A 59 -3.52 -2.07 0.18
N ALA A 60 -2.80 -1.27 -0.62
CA ALA A 60 -1.70 -1.76 -1.44
C ALA A 60 -0.57 -2.37 -0.61
N LEU A 61 -0.20 -1.74 0.51
CA LEU A 61 0.80 -2.25 1.44
C LEU A 61 0.47 -3.67 1.94
N ASN A 62 -0.79 -3.89 2.35
CA ASN A 62 -1.23 -5.21 2.82
C ASN A 62 -1.28 -6.24 1.69
N HIS A 63 -1.59 -5.82 0.46
CA HIS A 63 -1.55 -6.72 -0.68
C HIS A 63 -0.11 -7.14 -1.04
N ILE A 64 0.84 -6.20 -1.00
CA ILE A 64 2.28 -6.51 -1.13
C ILE A 64 2.71 -7.48 -0.01
N LYS A 65 2.31 -7.24 1.24
CA LYS A 65 2.63 -8.16 2.35
C LYS A 65 2.15 -9.59 2.05
N ARG A 66 0.92 -9.76 1.56
CA ARG A 66 0.36 -11.08 1.20
C ARG A 66 1.17 -11.80 0.12
N LEU A 67 1.71 -11.07 -0.86
CA LEU A 67 2.49 -11.64 -1.96
C LEU A 67 4.00 -11.69 -1.69
N SER A 68 4.46 -11.16 -0.55
CA SER A 68 5.88 -11.02 -0.21
C SER A 68 6.66 -12.33 -0.27
N TYR A 69 6.02 -13.47 0.03
CA TYR A 69 6.64 -14.79 -0.03
C TYR A 69 7.13 -15.16 -1.44
N GLN A 70 6.65 -14.48 -2.48
CA GLN A 70 7.03 -14.68 -3.88
C GLN A 70 8.35 -14.01 -4.26
N ALA A 71 8.87 -13.06 -3.46
CA ALA A 71 10.12 -12.35 -3.73
C ALA A 71 11.35 -13.24 -3.45
N LYS A 72 11.62 -14.20 -4.34
CA LYS A 72 12.74 -15.16 -4.20
C LYS A 72 14.07 -14.59 -4.64
N HIS A 73 14.06 -13.54 -5.47
CA HIS A 73 15.27 -12.94 -6.03
C HIS A 73 15.55 -11.56 -5.43
N ALA A 74 16.84 -11.22 -5.30
CA ALA A 74 17.28 -9.96 -4.71
C ALA A 74 16.68 -8.71 -5.38
N VAL A 75 16.48 -8.76 -6.71
CA VAL A 75 15.85 -7.66 -7.47
C VAL A 75 14.39 -7.46 -7.03
N GLN A 76 13.62 -8.55 -6.93
CA GLN A 76 12.23 -8.50 -6.49
C GLN A 76 12.12 -7.99 -5.06
N GLN A 77 12.99 -8.47 -4.16
CA GLN A 77 13.04 -8.03 -2.77
C GLN A 77 13.30 -6.52 -2.68
N ARG A 78 14.26 -5.99 -3.44
CA ARG A 78 14.55 -4.55 -3.47
C ARG A 78 13.37 -3.73 -4.01
N ARG A 79 12.73 -4.18 -5.09
CA ARG A 79 11.53 -3.50 -5.63
C ARG A 79 10.40 -3.48 -4.61
N GLN A 80 10.16 -4.62 -3.96
CA GLN A 80 9.17 -4.76 -2.92
C GLN A 80 9.44 -3.83 -1.73
N GLU A 81 10.66 -3.81 -1.19
CA GLU A 81 11.03 -2.93 -0.07
C GLU A 81 10.88 -1.44 -0.42
N SER A 82 11.29 -1.06 -1.64
CA SER A 82 11.10 0.31 -2.14
C SER A 82 9.61 0.70 -2.19
N ALA A 83 8.76 -0.20 -2.70
CA ALA A 83 7.32 0.02 -2.76
C ALA A 83 6.69 0.14 -1.37
N VAL A 84 7.05 -0.76 -0.45
CA VAL A 84 6.56 -0.75 0.95
C VAL A 84 6.93 0.56 1.64
N ARG A 85 8.19 0.99 1.52
CA ARG A 85 8.64 2.24 2.16
C ARG A 85 7.86 3.45 1.65
N ARG A 86 7.71 3.59 0.33
CA ARG A 86 6.95 4.70 -0.28
C ARG A 86 5.47 4.71 0.11
N LEU A 87 4.83 3.54 0.15
CA LEU A 87 3.43 3.43 0.55
C LEU A 87 3.23 3.70 2.04
N ALA A 88 4.17 3.25 2.89
CA ALA A 88 4.15 3.54 4.32
C ALA A 88 4.36 5.04 4.58
N ASP A 89 5.34 5.67 3.93
CA ASP A 89 5.61 7.10 4.03
C ASP A 89 4.38 7.93 3.61
N LEU A 90 3.73 7.53 2.50
CA LEU A 90 2.48 8.15 2.06
C LEU A 90 1.35 7.96 3.08
N ALA A 91 1.19 6.75 3.63
CA ALA A 91 0.18 6.49 4.64
C ALA A 91 0.41 7.32 5.91
N VAL A 92 1.68 7.51 6.32
CA VAL A 92 2.07 8.39 7.43
C VAL A 92 1.77 9.86 7.10
N ALA A 93 2.10 10.33 5.90
CA ALA A 93 1.77 11.69 5.46
C ALA A 93 0.26 11.96 5.45
N ARG A 94 -0.56 10.91 5.31
CA ARG A 94 -2.03 10.96 5.35
C ARG A 94 -2.62 10.39 6.64
N MET A 95 -1.82 10.21 7.70
CA MET A 95 -2.21 9.53 8.94
C MET A 95 -3.46 10.15 9.57
N ALA A 96 -3.58 11.49 9.52
CA ALA A 96 -4.72 12.22 10.05
C ALA A 96 -6.09 11.79 9.46
N THR A 97 -6.09 11.21 8.26
CA THR A 97 -7.30 10.72 7.58
C THR A 97 -7.62 9.26 7.85
N LEU A 98 -6.75 8.54 8.58
CA LEU A 98 -6.88 7.11 8.83
C LEU A 98 -7.73 6.85 10.08
N SER A 99 -8.66 5.90 9.95
CA SER A 99 -9.35 5.30 11.10
C SER A 99 -8.42 4.37 11.87
N SER A 100 -8.79 4.03 13.11
CA SER A 100 -8.06 3.06 13.94
C SER A 100 -7.84 1.71 13.21
N LYS A 101 -8.85 1.22 12.48
CA LYS A 101 -8.75 0.02 11.64
C LYS A 101 -7.69 0.18 10.54
N SER A 102 -7.67 1.31 9.83
CA SER A 102 -6.66 1.55 8.79
C SER A 102 -5.25 1.68 9.38
N VAL A 103 -5.11 2.24 10.58
CA VAL A 103 -3.82 2.28 11.29
C VAL A 103 -3.35 0.88 11.68
N ALA A 104 -4.24 0.02 12.20
CA ALA A 104 -3.90 -1.36 12.50
C ALA A 104 -3.43 -2.13 11.25
N LEU A 105 -4.07 -1.88 10.10
CA LEU A 105 -3.64 -2.45 8.81
C LEU A 105 -2.29 -1.89 8.34
N LEU A 106 -2.02 -0.60 8.56
CA LEU A 106 -0.70 -0.02 8.28
C LEU A 106 0.39 -0.72 9.09
N LEU A 107 0.17 -0.86 10.40
CA LEU A 107 1.11 -1.55 11.30
C LEU A 107 1.31 -3.01 10.88
N ASN A 108 0.23 -3.74 10.57
CA ASN A 108 0.34 -5.10 10.04
C ASN A 108 1.19 -5.15 8.77
N GLY A 109 1.02 -4.19 7.86
CA GLY A 109 1.77 -4.13 6.60
C GLY A 109 3.30 -4.03 6.79
N VAL A 110 3.76 -3.45 7.91
CA VAL A 110 5.18 -3.23 8.22
C VAL A 110 5.72 -4.05 9.39
N ALA A 111 4.89 -4.84 10.08
CA ALA A 111 5.23 -5.48 11.35
C ALA A 111 6.49 -6.37 11.31
N ASP A 112 6.70 -7.07 10.20
CA ASP A 112 7.78 -8.05 10.04
C ASP A 112 9.03 -7.43 9.37
N ARG A 113 9.18 -6.10 9.44
CA ARG A 113 10.19 -5.34 8.69
C ARG A 113 10.96 -4.39 9.59
N ASP A 114 12.28 -4.38 9.42
CA ASP A 114 13.16 -3.44 10.10
C ASP A 114 13.06 -2.02 9.53
N GLY A 115 13.39 -1.02 10.35
CA GLY A 115 13.49 0.37 9.92
C GLY A 115 12.16 1.13 9.78
N PHE A 116 11.06 0.55 10.27
CA PHE A 116 9.72 1.19 10.29
C PHE A 116 9.32 1.74 11.66
N THR A 117 10.23 1.83 12.64
CA THR A 117 9.99 2.46 13.96
C THR A 117 9.30 3.82 13.88
N PRO A 118 9.64 4.73 12.94
CA PRO A 118 8.91 6.00 12.79
C PRO A 118 7.41 5.84 12.47
N VAL A 119 7.03 4.79 11.73
CA VAL A 119 5.62 4.48 11.44
C VAL A 119 4.89 4.08 12.72
N PHE A 120 5.51 3.25 13.57
CA PHE A 120 4.94 2.87 14.87
C PHE A 120 4.75 4.08 15.79
N HIS A 121 5.72 4.99 15.85
CA HIS A 121 5.61 6.21 16.64
C HIS A 121 4.46 7.10 16.13
N ALA A 122 4.40 7.32 14.82
CA ALA A 122 3.32 8.11 14.20
C ALA A 122 1.94 7.48 14.42
N ALA A 123 1.84 6.15 14.30
CA ALA A 123 0.61 5.40 14.53
C ALA A 123 0.16 5.48 15.99
N SER A 124 1.07 5.30 16.94
CA SER A 124 0.78 5.42 18.38
C SER A 124 0.25 6.81 18.73
N ALA A 125 0.95 7.87 18.29
CA ALA A 125 0.51 9.24 18.52
C ALA A 125 -0.89 9.53 17.90
N HIS A 126 -1.18 8.95 16.74
CA HIS A 126 -2.49 9.11 16.10
C HIS A 126 -3.60 8.34 16.82
N LEU A 127 -3.33 7.10 17.25
CA LEU A 127 -4.28 6.30 18.02
C LEU A 127 -4.62 6.96 19.36
N GLN A 128 -3.64 7.58 20.02
CA GLN A 128 -3.87 8.35 21.24
C GLN A 128 -4.85 9.51 20.98
N ARG A 129 -4.63 10.29 19.91
CA ARG A 129 -5.56 11.37 19.51
C ARG A 129 -6.97 10.87 19.18
N LEU A 130 -7.10 9.69 18.58
CA LEU A 130 -8.40 9.08 18.32
C LEU A 130 -9.10 8.64 19.60
N ALA A 131 -8.35 8.16 20.60
CA ALA A 131 -8.87 7.78 21.91
C ALA A 131 -9.26 9.00 22.75
N ASP A 132 -8.51 10.10 22.64
CA ASP A 132 -8.76 11.37 23.34
C ASP A 132 -9.85 12.24 22.66
N GLY A 133 -10.34 11.82 21.49
CA GLY A 133 -11.46 12.47 20.79
C GLY A 133 -12.74 12.45 21.64
N PRO A 134 -13.74 13.31 21.33
CA PRO A 134 -14.89 13.52 22.20
C PRO A 134 -15.57 12.19 22.50
N SER A 135 -15.49 11.77 23.77
CA SER A 135 -16.29 10.67 24.29
C SER A 135 -17.75 11.00 23.99
N PRO A 136 -18.55 10.09 23.40
CA PRO A 136 -19.99 10.28 23.43
C PRO A 136 -20.35 10.40 24.91
N GLY A 137 -20.72 11.61 25.34
CA GLY A 137 -21.20 11.85 26.69
C GLY A 137 -22.43 10.98 26.96
N PRO A 138 -22.71 10.64 28.23
CA PRO A 138 -23.88 9.84 28.59
C PRO A 138 -25.19 10.46 28.08
#